data_AF-A0AAP0KK85-F1
#
_entry.id   AF-A0AAP0KK85-F1
#
_cell.length_a   1.000
_cell.length_b   1.000
_cell.length_c   1.000
_cell.angle_alpha   90.00
_cell.angle_beta   90.00
_cell.angle_gamma   90.00
#
_symmetry.space_group_name_H-M   'P 1'
#
loop_
_entity.id
_entity.type
_entity.pdbx_description
1 polymer ?
#
loop_
_entity_poly.entity_id
_entity_poly.type
_entity_poly.pdbx_seq_one_letter_code
_entity_poly.pdbx_strand_id
1 'polypeptide(L)'
;MVCLVESVIQPKFKSLHYTHNSSLIKFKSKEYNATIEFYWSPLLVESNSDDPLMHRLPDRIVRIQEIEKHARYWTDADIIVFNTYLWWKRTYMTMIWGSFEDAEHGIYKEVPMLRSYEMALKTWSDWVEIHVNHTKTKMFFIGMSPTHQTADEWGKRREENCYSETWPIMKQDYWGRGSNKNMMGIVGDALAKLRDRGVDVKLINITQLSEYRKEAHPSIYRKQWDALTEEQLRNPSSYSDCNHWCLPGVPDVWNELLYAHIFGYS
;
A
#
# COMPACT_ATOMS: atom_id res chain seq x y z
N MET A 1 7.87 10.19 3.39
CA MET A 1 7.44 11.46 2.79
C MET A 1 7.34 12.58 3.82
N VAL A 2 6.39 12.53 4.78
CA VAL A 2 6.20 13.62 5.78
C VAL A 2 7.50 13.97 6.50
N CYS A 3 8.22 12.98 7.04
CA CYS A 3 9.50 13.19 7.73
C CYS A 3 10.56 13.88 6.85
N LEU A 4 10.63 13.54 5.56
CA LEU A 4 11.57 14.15 4.61
C LEU A 4 11.26 15.64 4.43
N VAL A 5 9.99 15.98 4.20
CA VAL A 5 9.56 17.37 3.95
C VAL A 5 9.56 18.22 5.22
N GLU A 6 9.13 17.67 6.35
CA GLU A 6 9.00 18.44 7.59
C GLU A 6 10.34 18.80 8.24
N SER A 7 11.42 18.12 7.83
CA SER A 7 12.78 18.28 8.38
C SER A 7 13.32 19.70 8.20
N VAL A 8 12.85 20.41 7.17
CA VAL A 8 13.23 21.80 6.84
C VAL A 8 12.16 22.83 7.21
N ILE A 9 11.01 22.40 7.76
CA ILE A 9 9.89 23.29 8.11
C ILE A 9 9.86 23.54 9.62
N GLN A 10 9.88 24.82 10.01
CA GLN A 10 9.79 25.20 11.41
C GLN A 10 8.45 24.75 12.03
N PRO A 11 8.42 24.31 13.31
CA PRO A 11 7.20 23.77 13.95
C PRO A 11 5.95 24.65 13.83
N LYS A 12 6.08 25.97 13.96
CA LYS A 12 4.94 26.91 13.85
C LYS A 12 4.28 26.93 12.47
N PHE A 13 5.02 26.54 11.42
CA PHE A 13 4.60 26.54 10.03
C PHE A 13 4.14 25.17 9.53
N LYS A 14 4.05 24.16 10.39
CA LYS A 14 3.49 22.85 10.04
C LYS A 14 2.35 22.43 10.97
N SER A 15 1.46 21.59 10.47
CA SER A 15 0.44 20.92 11.29
C SER A 15 0.14 19.53 10.74
N LEU A 16 -0.20 18.61 11.64
CA LEU A 16 -0.72 17.29 11.30
C LEU A 16 -2.17 17.24 11.78
N HIS A 17 -3.09 17.06 10.85
CA HIS A 17 -4.51 16.89 11.11
C HIS A 17 -4.87 15.43 10.96
N TYR A 18 -5.30 14.84 12.08
CA TYR A 18 -5.85 13.50 12.16
C TYR A 18 -7.12 13.58 12.99
N THR A 19 -8.24 13.17 12.40
CA THR A 19 -9.51 13.04 13.11
C THR A 19 -9.70 11.58 13.48
N HIS A 20 -10.08 11.30 14.72
CA HIS A 20 -10.39 9.94 15.15
C HIS A 20 -11.46 9.32 14.24
N ASN A 21 -11.26 8.07 13.80
CA ASN A 21 -12.10 7.35 12.83
C ASN A 21 -12.14 7.93 11.39
N SER A 22 -11.27 8.89 11.06
CA SER A 22 -11.16 9.38 9.68
C SER A 22 -10.18 8.55 8.87
N SER A 23 -10.57 8.14 7.67
CA SER A 23 -9.67 7.54 6.68
C SER A 23 -8.60 8.51 6.17
N LEU A 24 -8.78 9.82 6.36
CA LEU A 24 -7.87 10.86 5.88
C LEU A 24 -6.96 11.41 7.00
N ILE A 25 -5.65 11.38 6.75
CA ILE A 25 -4.61 12.06 7.52
C ILE A 25 -3.99 13.14 6.64
N LYS A 26 -3.87 14.37 7.15
CA LYS A 26 -3.39 15.53 6.39
C LYS A 26 -2.26 16.24 7.12
N PHE A 27 -1.05 16.18 6.56
CA PHE A 27 0.04 17.08 6.93
C PHE A 27 -0.07 18.36 6.10
N LYS A 28 0.10 19.53 6.74
CA LYS A 28 0.06 20.83 6.08
C LYS A 28 1.34 21.62 6.36
N SER A 29 1.97 22.09 5.29
CA SER A 29 2.97 23.14 5.32
C SER A 29 2.28 24.49 5.06
N LYS A 30 2.24 25.36 6.06
CA LYS A 30 1.54 26.66 5.99
C LYS A 30 2.27 27.65 5.09
N GLU A 31 3.61 27.67 5.18
CA GLU A 31 4.46 28.58 4.42
C GLU A 31 4.36 28.35 2.90
N TYR A 32 4.26 27.08 2.49
CA TYR A 32 4.19 26.69 1.09
C TYR A 32 2.74 26.45 0.60
N ASN A 33 1.75 26.59 1.49
CA ASN A 33 0.36 26.19 1.25
C ASN A 33 0.24 24.78 0.60
N ALA A 34 1.07 23.84 1.05
CA ALA A 34 1.15 22.49 0.52
C ALA A 34 0.62 21.48 1.53
N THR A 35 -0.03 20.42 1.05
CA THR A 35 -0.47 19.30 1.87
C THR A 35 0.13 17.99 1.42
N ILE A 36 0.32 17.07 2.36
CA ILE A 36 0.68 15.68 2.11
C ILE A 36 -0.39 14.85 2.81
N GLU A 37 -1.11 14.06 2.04
CA GLU A 37 -2.34 13.40 2.48
C GLU A 37 -2.20 11.89 2.34
N PHE A 38 -2.66 11.17 3.35
CA PHE A 38 -2.80 9.71 3.32
C PHE A 38 -4.28 9.39 3.50
N TYR A 39 -4.85 8.69 2.53
CA TYR A 39 -6.21 8.21 2.60
C TYR A 39 -6.25 6.69 2.66
N TRP A 40 -6.90 6.14 3.69
CA TRP A 40 -7.07 4.72 3.89
C TRP A 40 -8.11 4.13 2.94
N SER A 41 -7.64 3.42 1.92
CA SER A 41 -8.43 2.54 1.06
C SER A 41 -7.55 1.37 0.62
N PRO A 42 -7.41 0.34 1.48
CA PRO A 42 -6.38 -0.69 1.32
C PRO A 42 -6.59 -1.58 0.09
N LEU A 43 -7.82 -1.65 -0.42
CA LEU A 43 -8.20 -2.40 -1.62
C LEU A 43 -8.55 -1.46 -2.80
N LEU A 44 -8.36 -0.14 -2.67
CA LEU A 44 -8.81 0.91 -3.60
C LEU A 44 -10.33 1.03 -3.75
N VAL A 45 -11.00 -0.08 -4.04
CA VAL A 45 -12.46 -0.22 -4.08
C VAL A 45 -13.02 -0.39 -2.67
N GLU A 46 -14.33 -0.16 -2.53
CA GLU A 46 -15.02 -0.24 -1.25
C GLU A 46 -14.98 -1.64 -0.64
N SER A 47 -14.84 -1.69 0.69
CA SER A 47 -14.78 -2.95 1.43
C SER A 47 -15.31 -2.84 2.85
N ASN A 48 -15.57 -3.98 3.48
CA ASN A 48 -15.85 -4.03 4.92
C ASN A 48 -14.61 -3.69 5.78
N SER A 49 -13.45 -3.45 5.16
CA SER A 49 -12.18 -3.16 5.81
C SER A 49 -11.72 -1.70 5.65
N ASP A 50 -12.65 -0.82 5.28
CA ASP A 50 -12.41 0.60 5.01
C ASP A 50 -12.27 1.46 6.28
N ASP A 51 -12.60 0.91 7.45
CA ASP A 51 -12.39 1.60 8.72
C ASP A 51 -10.92 1.47 9.18
N PRO A 52 -10.16 2.57 9.31
CA PRO A 52 -8.73 2.51 9.64
C PRO A 52 -8.43 1.91 11.03
N LEU A 53 -9.43 1.79 11.91
CA LEU A 53 -9.30 1.14 13.22
C LEU A 53 -9.93 -0.26 13.23
N MET A 54 -11.14 -0.40 12.68
CA MET A 54 -11.95 -1.62 12.71
C MET A 54 -11.86 -2.43 11.40
N HIS A 55 -10.66 -2.63 10.87
CA HIS A 55 -10.42 -3.33 9.59
C HIS A 55 -9.90 -4.77 9.71
N ARG A 56 -9.67 -5.25 10.93
CA ARG A 56 -9.12 -6.59 11.20
C ARG A 56 -10.25 -7.61 11.25
N LEU A 57 -10.83 -7.89 10.09
CA LEU A 57 -11.92 -8.83 9.94
C LEU A 57 -11.39 -10.20 9.44
N PRO A 58 -11.94 -11.32 9.94
CA PRO A 58 -11.59 -12.64 9.45
C PRO A 58 -11.92 -12.75 7.96
N ASP A 59 -13.13 -12.31 7.58
CA ASP A 59 -13.62 -12.28 6.21
C ASP A 59 -13.53 -10.87 5.63
N ARG A 60 -12.90 -10.76 4.47
CA ARG A 60 -12.84 -9.52 3.70
C ARG A 60 -13.84 -9.59 2.56
N ILE A 61 -14.77 -8.65 2.57
CA ILE A 61 -15.82 -8.53 1.55
C ILE A 61 -15.57 -7.24 0.78
N VAL A 62 -15.56 -7.35 -0.55
CA VAL A 62 -15.22 -6.28 -1.47
C VAL A 62 -16.40 -5.95 -2.37
N ARG A 63 -16.80 -4.68 -2.44
CA ARG A 63 -17.74 -4.17 -3.43
C ARG A 63 -16.96 -3.82 -4.69
N ILE A 64 -16.73 -4.84 -5.52
CA ILE A 64 -15.69 -4.80 -6.56
C ILE A 64 -15.89 -3.74 -7.67
N GLN A 65 -17.10 -3.20 -7.80
CA GLN A 65 -17.47 -2.19 -8.80
C GLN A 65 -17.61 -0.78 -8.21
N GLU A 66 -17.34 -0.60 -6.92
CA GLU A 66 -17.60 0.65 -6.20
C GLU A 66 -16.29 1.24 -5.70
N ILE A 67 -16.04 2.51 -6.03
CA ILE A 67 -14.82 3.24 -5.64
C ILE A 67 -15.14 4.68 -5.19
N GLU A 68 -16.32 5.19 -5.54
CA GLU A 68 -16.76 6.58 -5.47
C GLU A 68 -16.70 7.14 -4.04
N LYS A 69 -17.06 6.34 -3.03
CA LYS A 69 -16.96 6.69 -1.61
C LYS A 69 -15.54 7.08 -1.21
N HIS A 70 -14.53 6.41 -1.76
CA HIS A 70 -13.12 6.76 -1.55
C HIS A 70 -12.68 7.87 -2.47
N ALA A 71 -13.05 7.75 -3.74
CA ALA A 71 -12.58 8.60 -4.81
C ALA A 71 -12.81 10.10 -4.58
N ARG A 72 -13.95 10.44 -3.99
CA ARG A 72 -14.32 11.82 -3.63
C ARG A 72 -13.28 12.58 -2.79
N TYR A 73 -12.36 11.89 -2.11
CA TYR A 73 -11.35 12.52 -1.26
C TYR A 73 -10.06 12.89 -2.00
N TRP A 74 -9.80 12.28 -3.17
CA TRP A 74 -8.53 12.47 -3.88
C TRP A 74 -8.69 12.92 -5.34
N THR A 75 -9.92 13.11 -5.85
CA THR A 75 -10.18 13.55 -7.24
C THR A 75 -9.44 14.83 -7.62
N ASP A 76 -9.35 15.81 -6.71
CA ASP A 76 -8.80 17.14 -7.01
C ASP A 76 -7.31 17.30 -6.70
N ALA A 77 -6.63 16.25 -6.25
CA ALA A 77 -5.22 16.34 -5.86
C ALA A 77 -4.31 16.65 -7.07
N ASP A 78 -3.27 17.46 -6.87
CA ASP A 78 -2.27 17.78 -7.89
C ASP A 78 -1.35 16.59 -8.20
N ILE A 79 -1.14 15.71 -7.20
CA ILE A 79 -0.37 14.48 -7.31
C ILE A 79 -1.12 13.38 -6.59
N ILE A 80 -1.40 12.27 -7.29
CA ILE A 80 -2.03 11.08 -6.69
C ILE A 80 -1.06 9.90 -6.79
N VAL A 81 -0.88 9.21 -5.67
CA VAL A 81 0.00 8.04 -5.56
C VAL A 81 -0.83 6.86 -5.05
N PHE A 82 -1.12 5.91 -5.93
CA PHE A 82 -1.88 4.71 -5.61
C PHE A 82 -0.95 3.55 -5.20
N ASN A 83 -1.46 2.68 -4.32
CA ASN A 83 -0.84 1.40 -3.99
C ASN A 83 -1.95 0.45 -3.52
N THR A 84 -1.88 -0.82 -3.92
CA THR A 84 -2.61 -1.89 -3.25
C THR A 84 -1.97 -3.24 -3.56
N TYR A 85 -1.73 -4.06 -2.54
CA TYR A 85 -1.09 -5.37 -2.73
C TYR A 85 -1.39 -6.38 -1.61
N LEU A 86 -0.85 -6.15 -0.41
CA LEU A 86 -0.73 -7.18 0.62
C LEU A 86 -2.06 -7.83 1.00
N TRP A 87 -3.14 -7.06 1.03
CA TRP A 87 -4.46 -7.56 1.45
C TRP A 87 -5.18 -8.39 0.40
N TRP A 88 -4.72 -8.31 -0.85
CA TRP A 88 -5.19 -9.18 -1.92
C TRP A 88 -4.55 -10.56 -1.85
N LYS A 89 -3.47 -10.78 -1.09
CA LYS A 89 -2.79 -12.08 -0.96
C LYS A 89 -3.59 -13.10 -0.15
N ARG A 90 -4.80 -13.39 -0.60
CA ARG A 90 -5.67 -14.46 -0.12
C ARG A 90 -6.00 -15.37 -1.29
N THR A 91 -6.15 -16.67 -1.05
CA THR A 91 -6.47 -17.65 -2.11
C THR A 91 -7.75 -17.25 -2.85
N TYR A 92 -8.77 -16.85 -2.09
CA TYR A 92 -10.03 -16.31 -2.57
C TYR A 92 -10.37 -15.03 -1.82
N MET A 93 -11.11 -14.16 -2.50
CA MET A 93 -11.69 -12.96 -1.93
C MET A 93 -13.20 -13.00 -2.16
N THR A 94 -13.97 -12.64 -1.14
CA THR A 94 -15.44 -12.55 -1.25
C THR A 94 -15.81 -11.22 -1.88
N MET A 95 -16.51 -11.27 -3.01
CA MET A 95 -17.06 -10.11 -3.70
C MET A 95 -18.55 -10.03 -3.42
N ILE A 96 -19.08 -8.82 -3.30
CA ILE A 96 -20.51 -8.56 -3.24
C ILE A 96 -20.92 -7.64 -4.40
N TRP A 97 -22.00 -7.99 -5.09
CA TRP A 97 -22.76 -7.08 -5.96
C TRP A 97 -24.02 -6.68 -5.20
N GLY A 98 -24.08 -5.41 -4.80
CA GLY A 98 -25.07 -4.88 -3.86
C GLY A 98 -24.41 -3.89 -2.90
N SER A 99 -25.11 -3.55 -1.82
CA SER A 99 -24.62 -2.65 -0.77
C SER A 99 -24.39 -3.41 0.55
N PHE A 100 -23.62 -2.81 1.46
CA PHE A 100 -23.45 -3.38 2.81
C PHE A 100 -24.69 -3.16 3.68
N GLU A 101 -25.49 -2.13 3.38
CA GLU A 101 -26.75 -1.81 4.06
C GLU A 101 -27.88 -2.80 3.71
N ASP A 102 -27.84 -3.38 2.51
CA ASP A 102 -28.78 -4.40 2.03
C ASP A 102 -28.06 -5.73 1.73
N ALA A 103 -27.21 -6.13 2.68
CA ALA A 103 -26.34 -7.28 2.55
C ALA A 103 -27.10 -8.60 2.35
N GLU A 104 -28.37 -8.69 2.75
CA GLU A 104 -29.21 -9.89 2.60
C GLU A 104 -29.57 -10.19 1.14
N HIS A 105 -29.79 -9.15 0.34
CA HIS A 105 -30.15 -9.28 -1.07
C HIS A 105 -28.94 -9.18 -2.02
N GLY A 106 -27.75 -8.93 -1.47
CA GLY A 106 -26.50 -8.90 -2.23
C GLY A 106 -26.10 -10.26 -2.80
N ILE A 107 -25.53 -10.26 -4.00
CA ILE A 107 -24.96 -11.47 -4.61
C ILE A 107 -23.51 -11.61 -4.16
N TYR A 108 -23.18 -12.72 -3.49
CA TYR A 108 -21.81 -13.00 -3.05
C TYR A 108 -21.14 -14.03 -3.95
N LYS A 109 -19.87 -13.80 -4.29
CA LYS A 109 -19.04 -14.82 -4.96
C LYS A 109 -17.62 -14.82 -4.41
N GLU A 110 -17.07 -16.01 -4.22
CA GLU A 110 -15.65 -16.18 -3.99
C GLU A 110 -14.91 -16.13 -5.34
N VAL A 111 -13.92 -15.25 -5.43
CA VAL A 111 -13.14 -15.04 -6.65
C VAL A 111 -11.67 -15.28 -6.36
N PRO A 112 -10.95 -16.06 -7.19
CA PRO A 112 -9.52 -16.30 -7.01
C PRO A 112 -8.70 -15.02 -6.98
N MET A 113 -7.63 -15.03 -6.18
CA MET A 113 -6.70 -13.91 -5.94
C MET A 113 -6.39 -13.03 -7.17
N LEU A 114 -5.91 -13.63 -8.26
CA LEU A 114 -5.47 -12.87 -9.43
C LEU A 114 -6.64 -12.20 -10.14
N ARG A 115 -7.78 -12.89 -10.21
CA ARG A 115 -8.98 -12.36 -10.87
C ARG A 115 -9.61 -11.25 -10.05
N SER A 116 -9.66 -11.37 -8.72
CA SER A 116 -10.19 -10.31 -7.86
C SER A 116 -9.34 -9.05 -7.92
N TYR A 117 -8.00 -9.20 -7.93
CA TYR A 117 -7.07 -8.09 -8.10
C TYR A 117 -7.21 -7.39 -9.47
N GLU A 118 -7.34 -8.16 -10.55
CA GLU A 118 -7.59 -7.64 -11.90
C GLU A 118 -8.91 -6.87 -11.97
N MET A 119 -9.98 -7.39 -11.37
CA MET A 119 -11.28 -6.72 -11.36
C MET A 119 -11.23 -5.39 -10.61
N ALA A 120 -10.55 -5.32 -9.47
CA ALA A 120 -10.39 -4.08 -8.71
C ALA A 120 -9.57 -3.04 -9.48
N LEU A 121 -8.48 -3.46 -10.12
CA LEU A 121 -7.67 -2.57 -10.94
C LEU A 121 -8.42 -2.12 -12.19
N LYS A 122 -9.33 -2.93 -12.74
CA LYS A 122 -10.23 -2.49 -13.80
C LYS A 122 -11.14 -1.35 -13.32
N THR A 123 -11.83 -1.54 -12.20
CA THR A 123 -12.71 -0.51 -11.60
C THR A 123 -11.93 0.77 -11.32
N TRP A 124 -10.75 0.66 -10.72
CA TRP A 124 -9.85 1.79 -10.48
C TRP A 124 -9.41 2.47 -11.79
N SER A 125 -9.00 1.71 -12.80
CA SER A 125 -8.53 2.30 -14.06
C SER A 125 -9.65 3.00 -14.83
N ASP A 126 -10.85 2.42 -14.86
CA ASP A 126 -12.01 3.03 -15.50
C ASP A 126 -12.38 4.34 -14.77
N TRP A 127 -12.30 4.36 -13.44
CA TRP A 127 -12.52 5.56 -12.65
C TRP A 127 -11.48 6.65 -12.93
N VAL A 128 -10.18 6.29 -12.92
CA VAL A 128 -9.07 7.22 -13.17
C VAL A 128 -9.20 7.88 -14.52
N GLU A 129 -9.54 7.12 -15.55
CA GLU A 129 -9.73 7.60 -16.91
C GLU A 129 -10.84 8.65 -17.01
N ILE A 130 -11.96 8.43 -16.33
CA ILE A 130 -13.17 9.26 -16.50
C ILE A 130 -13.16 10.49 -15.58
N HIS A 131 -12.64 10.35 -14.36
CA HIS A 131 -12.91 11.32 -13.29
C HIS A 131 -11.72 12.19 -12.89
N VAL A 132 -10.49 11.81 -13.24
CA VAL A 132 -9.30 12.60 -12.88
C VAL A 132 -8.99 13.61 -13.98
N ASN A 133 -8.63 14.85 -13.60
CA ASN A 133 -8.15 15.83 -14.56
C ASN A 133 -6.68 15.55 -14.91
N HIS A 134 -6.44 14.85 -16.03
CA HIS A 134 -5.09 14.44 -16.45
C HIS A 134 -4.20 15.59 -16.91
N THR A 135 -4.75 16.78 -17.17
CA THR A 135 -3.94 17.98 -17.49
C THR A 135 -3.37 18.65 -16.24
N LYS A 136 -3.99 18.42 -15.08
CA LYS A 136 -3.60 18.99 -13.79
C LYS A 136 -2.81 17.98 -12.96
N THR A 137 -3.30 16.74 -12.88
CA THR A 137 -2.89 15.78 -11.87
C THR A 137 -1.79 14.84 -12.39
N LYS A 138 -0.65 14.79 -11.70
CA LYS A 138 0.37 13.75 -11.93
C LYS A 138 -0.02 12.48 -11.17
N MET A 139 -0.05 11.34 -11.87
CA MET A 139 -0.49 10.08 -11.28
C MET A 139 0.63 9.05 -11.24
N PHE A 140 0.72 8.35 -10.10
CA PHE A 140 1.71 7.31 -9.85
C PHE A 140 1.06 6.07 -9.27
N PHE A 141 1.61 4.91 -9.61
CA PHE A 141 1.29 3.65 -8.94
C PHE A 141 2.58 3.10 -8.32
N ILE A 142 2.59 2.90 -7.00
CA ILE A 142 3.71 2.28 -6.31
C ILE A 142 3.59 0.77 -6.44
N GLY A 143 4.67 0.12 -6.88
CA GLY A 143 4.75 -1.34 -6.98
C GLY A 143 4.54 -2.06 -5.63
N MET A 144 4.56 -3.39 -5.68
CA MET A 144 4.32 -4.24 -4.52
C MET A 144 5.43 -4.03 -3.47
N SER A 145 5.03 -3.77 -2.22
CA SER A 145 5.93 -3.87 -1.07
C SER A 145 6.09 -5.35 -0.69
N PRO A 146 7.31 -5.91 -0.71
CA PRO A 146 7.55 -7.30 -0.36
C PRO A 146 7.45 -7.54 1.15
N THR A 147 7.40 -8.82 1.52
CA THR A 147 7.35 -9.30 2.92
C THR A 147 8.43 -10.34 3.15
N HIS A 148 9.01 -10.39 4.34
CA HIS A 148 10.11 -11.30 4.68
C HIS A 148 9.72 -12.25 5.82
N GLN A 149 8.70 -13.09 5.58
CA GLN A 149 8.08 -13.93 6.62
C GLN A 149 8.85 -15.22 6.92
N THR A 150 9.62 -15.73 5.97
CA THR A 150 10.27 -17.05 6.09
C THR A 150 11.71 -17.00 5.63
N ALA A 151 12.65 -17.24 6.56
CA ALA A 151 14.06 -17.00 6.30
C ALA A 151 14.76 -18.07 5.44
N ASP A 152 14.09 -19.19 5.16
CA ASP A 152 14.58 -20.18 4.20
C ASP A 152 14.68 -19.62 2.78
N GLU A 153 13.96 -18.53 2.46
CA GLU A 153 14.07 -17.82 1.18
C GLU A 153 15.47 -17.26 0.94
N TRP A 154 16.19 -16.92 2.01
CA TRP A 154 17.56 -16.39 1.97
C TRP A 154 18.57 -17.29 2.71
N GLY A 155 18.26 -18.57 2.86
CA GLY A 155 19.23 -19.59 3.29
C GLY A 155 19.35 -19.82 4.80
N LYS A 156 18.38 -19.35 5.61
CA LYS A 156 18.28 -19.67 7.04
C LYS A 156 17.19 -20.70 7.33
N ARG A 157 16.91 -20.98 8.61
CA ARG A 157 15.89 -21.95 9.01
C ARG A 157 14.49 -21.40 8.75
N ARG A 158 13.54 -22.29 8.46
CA ARG A 158 12.17 -21.91 8.07
C ARG A 158 11.39 -21.25 9.22
N GLU A 159 11.75 -21.56 10.46
CA GLU A 159 11.16 -21.01 11.68
C GLU A 159 11.67 -19.60 12.00
N GLU A 160 12.73 -19.16 11.32
CA GLU A 160 13.25 -17.80 11.41
C GLU A 160 12.58 -16.88 10.38
N ASN A 161 12.69 -15.57 10.61
CA ASN A 161 12.15 -14.53 9.72
C ASN A 161 13.02 -13.26 9.80
N CYS A 162 12.44 -12.09 9.51
CA CYS A 162 13.14 -10.81 9.53
C CYS A 162 13.75 -10.39 10.88
N TYR A 163 13.43 -11.04 12.02
CA TYR A 163 13.85 -10.60 13.36
C TYR A 163 15.36 -10.45 13.53
N SER A 164 16.14 -11.47 13.15
CA SER A 164 17.59 -11.50 13.38
C SER A 164 18.39 -10.96 12.20
N GLU A 165 17.73 -10.28 11.25
CA GLU A 165 18.35 -9.80 10.03
C GLU A 165 18.90 -8.39 10.21
N THR A 166 20.20 -8.23 9.99
CA THR A 166 20.91 -6.93 10.09
C THR A 166 21.64 -6.54 8.80
N TRP A 167 21.57 -7.39 7.78
CA TRP A 167 22.17 -7.20 6.47
C TRP A 167 21.16 -7.51 5.37
N PRO A 168 21.26 -6.84 4.21
CA PRO A 168 20.42 -7.16 3.06
C PRO A 168 20.75 -8.54 2.49
N ILE A 169 19.88 -9.02 1.62
CA ILE A 169 20.14 -10.20 0.78
C ILE A 169 21.17 -9.80 -0.27
N MET A 170 22.29 -10.51 -0.33
CA MET A 170 23.37 -10.26 -1.30
C MET A 170 23.29 -11.18 -2.52
N LYS A 171 22.36 -12.14 -2.52
CA LYS A 171 22.16 -13.08 -3.63
C LYS A 171 21.67 -12.31 -4.85
N GLN A 172 22.45 -12.31 -5.93
CA GLN A 172 22.04 -11.70 -7.19
C GLN A 172 20.75 -12.34 -7.72
N ASP A 173 19.92 -11.51 -8.36
CA ASP A 173 18.64 -11.90 -8.95
C ASP A 173 17.67 -12.57 -7.95
N TYR A 174 17.77 -12.16 -6.68
CA TYR A 174 16.87 -12.64 -5.65
C TYR A 174 15.42 -12.24 -5.95
N TRP A 175 14.51 -13.18 -5.70
CA TRP A 175 13.08 -12.99 -5.80
C TRP A 175 12.36 -13.81 -4.73
N GLY A 176 11.78 -13.15 -3.73
CA GLY A 176 11.01 -13.80 -2.69
C GLY A 176 9.65 -14.29 -3.15
N ARG A 177 9.12 -15.29 -2.46
CA ARG A 177 7.73 -15.79 -2.58
C ARG A 177 6.72 -14.74 -2.09
N GLY A 178 7.19 -13.76 -1.33
CA GLY A 178 6.46 -12.56 -0.92
C GLY A 178 5.91 -11.76 -2.08
N SER A 179 6.60 -11.69 -3.22
CA SER A 179 6.22 -10.90 -4.40
C SER A 179 5.68 -11.74 -5.55
N ASN A 180 4.44 -11.47 -5.96
CA ASN A 180 3.76 -12.22 -7.00
C ASN A 180 3.91 -11.56 -8.38
N LYS A 181 4.70 -12.18 -9.27
CA LYS A 181 4.94 -11.67 -10.63
C LYS A 181 3.67 -11.55 -11.48
N ASN A 182 2.68 -12.42 -11.28
CA ASN A 182 1.42 -12.33 -12.02
C ASN A 182 0.62 -11.09 -11.59
N MET A 183 0.59 -10.76 -10.30
CA MET A 183 -0.03 -9.51 -9.82
C MET A 183 0.71 -8.28 -10.34
N MET A 184 2.04 -8.31 -10.40
CA MET A 184 2.82 -7.26 -11.05
C MET A 184 2.46 -7.11 -12.54
N GLY A 185 2.27 -8.23 -13.25
CA GLY A 185 1.79 -8.25 -14.63
C GLY A 185 0.42 -7.59 -14.79
N ILE A 186 -0.53 -7.88 -13.90
CA ILE A 186 -1.87 -7.27 -13.90
C ILE A 186 -1.79 -5.74 -13.72
N VAL A 187 -0.93 -5.24 -12.83
CA VAL A 187 -0.68 -3.79 -12.71
C VAL A 187 -0.12 -3.25 -14.02
N GLY A 188 0.89 -3.91 -14.59
CA GLY A 188 1.47 -3.53 -15.88
C GLY A 188 0.44 -3.44 -17.01
N ASP A 189 -0.46 -4.42 -17.09
CA ASP A 189 -1.54 -4.46 -18.08
C ASP A 189 -2.56 -3.34 -17.87
N ALA A 190 -2.94 -3.06 -16.62
CA ALA A 190 -3.86 -1.96 -16.30
C ALA A 190 -3.25 -0.60 -16.69
N LEU A 191 -1.98 -0.38 -16.37
CA LEU A 191 -1.26 0.84 -16.73
C LEU A 191 -1.04 0.97 -18.25
N ALA A 192 -0.72 -0.12 -18.94
CA ALA A 192 -0.58 -0.12 -20.40
C ALA A 192 -1.90 0.24 -21.07
N LYS A 193 -3.02 -0.37 -20.63
CA LYS A 193 -4.36 -0.06 -21.12
C LYS A 193 -4.74 1.40 -20.90
N LEU A 194 -4.41 2.00 -19.75
CA LEU A 194 -4.62 3.43 -19.49
C LEU A 194 -3.82 4.31 -20.45
N ARG A 195 -2.54 3.98 -20.63
CA ARG A 195 -1.65 4.69 -21.56
C ARG A 195 -2.16 4.64 -23.00
N ASP A 196 -2.68 3.49 -23.44
CA ASP A 196 -3.26 3.34 -24.79
C ASP A 196 -4.49 4.25 -25.01
N ARG A 197 -5.13 4.70 -23.93
CA ARG A 197 -6.24 5.67 -23.93
C ARG A 197 -5.82 7.10 -23.60
N GLY A 198 -4.51 7.37 -23.56
CA GLY A 198 -3.94 8.69 -23.32
C GLY A 198 -3.81 9.09 -21.86
N VAL A 199 -4.00 8.15 -20.92
CA VAL A 199 -3.92 8.41 -19.47
C VAL A 199 -2.58 7.93 -18.93
N ASP A 200 -1.71 8.88 -18.56
CA ASP A 200 -0.38 8.55 -18.02
C ASP A 200 -0.43 8.32 -16.50
N VAL A 201 -0.19 7.08 -16.08
CA VAL A 201 0.04 6.70 -14.68
C VAL A 201 1.40 6.01 -14.60
N LYS A 202 2.36 6.66 -13.94
CA LYS A 202 3.74 6.17 -13.88
C LYS A 202 3.91 5.11 -12.80
N LEU A 203 4.44 3.95 -13.17
CA LEU A 203 4.81 2.90 -12.22
C LEU A 203 6.14 3.28 -11.54
N ILE A 204 6.12 3.37 -10.21
CA ILE A 204 7.34 3.40 -9.39
C ILE A 204 7.62 1.98 -8.94
N ASN A 205 8.48 1.28 -9.69
CA ASN A 205 8.78 -0.12 -9.44
C ASN A 205 9.75 -0.28 -8.27
N ILE A 206 9.18 -0.37 -7.06
CA ILE A 206 9.93 -0.54 -5.81
C ILE A 206 10.17 -2.00 -5.42
N THR A 207 9.57 -2.96 -6.13
CA THR A 207 9.45 -4.33 -5.62
C THR A 207 10.81 -5.01 -5.49
N GLN A 208 11.58 -5.09 -6.58
CA GLN A 208 12.83 -5.85 -6.57
C GLN A 208 13.90 -5.20 -5.69
N LEU A 209 14.01 -3.86 -5.68
CA LEU A 209 14.96 -3.18 -4.78
C LEU A 209 14.61 -3.40 -3.30
N SER A 210 13.32 -3.56 -2.98
CA SER A 210 12.86 -3.78 -1.61
C SER A 210 12.95 -5.24 -1.17
N GLU A 211 12.91 -6.19 -2.12
CA GLU A 211 13.09 -7.63 -1.86
C GLU A 211 14.48 -7.92 -1.27
N TYR A 212 15.48 -7.08 -1.54
CA TYR A 212 16.79 -7.25 -0.93
C TYR A 212 16.84 -6.83 0.55
N ARG A 213 15.82 -6.14 1.08
CA ARG A 213 15.92 -5.36 2.32
C ARG A 213 15.32 -6.06 3.55
N LYS A 214 15.56 -7.36 3.71
CA LYS A 214 15.03 -8.17 4.83
C LYS A 214 15.33 -7.61 6.23
N GLU A 215 16.39 -6.83 6.38
CA GLU A 215 16.84 -6.21 7.62
C GLU A 215 16.11 -4.92 8.02
N ALA A 216 15.31 -4.35 7.11
CA ALA A 216 14.70 -3.03 7.33
C ALA A 216 13.27 -3.07 7.90
N HIS A 217 12.81 -4.26 8.30
CA HIS A 217 11.53 -4.44 8.97
C HIS A 217 11.61 -4.09 10.46
N PRO A 218 10.54 -3.59 11.08
CA PRO A 218 10.52 -3.29 12.50
C PRO A 218 10.53 -4.54 13.36
N SER A 219 10.12 -5.69 12.82
CA SER A 219 10.02 -6.93 13.57
C SER A 219 9.20 -6.74 14.87
N ILE A 220 9.76 -6.98 16.05
CA ILE A 220 9.09 -6.79 17.34
C ILE A 220 9.13 -5.35 17.85
N TYR A 221 9.93 -4.47 17.23
CA TYR A 221 10.21 -3.11 17.69
C TYR A 221 9.20 -2.07 17.23
N ARG A 222 8.04 -2.49 16.69
CA ARG A 222 6.91 -1.60 16.42
C ARG A 222 6.08 -1.38 17.68
N LYS A 223 5.32 -0.27 17.70
CA LYS A 223 4.25 -0.11 18.70
C LYS A 223 3.24 -1.25 18.52
N GLN A 224 3.10 -2.05 19.57
CA GLN A 224 2.08 -3.08 19.69
C GLN A 224 0.89 -2.48 20.44
N TRP A 225 -0.32 -2.97 20.14
CA TRP A 225 -1.54 -2.53 20.83
C TRP A 225 -1.52 -2.95 22.31
N ASP A 226 -0.99 -4.15 22.55
CA ASP A 226 -0.71 -4.70 23.88
C ASP A 226 0.80 -4.91 24.04
N ALA A 227 1.30 -4.79 25.27
CA ALA A 227 2.70 -5.13 25.56
C ALA A 227 2.95 -6.62 25.25
N LEU A 228 4.12 -6.93 24.70
CA LEU A 228 4.49 -8.31 24.43
C LEU A 228 4.61 -9.10 25.74
N THR A 229 4.03 -10.29 25.77
CA THR A 229 4.18 -11.20 26.90
C THR A 229 5.61 -11.74 26.96
N GLU A 230 6.05 -12.22 28.13
CA GLU A 230 7.35 -12.89 28.24
C GLU A 230 7.48 -14.07 27.26
N GLU A 231 6.40 -14.79 27.01
CA GLU A 231 6.36 -15.90 26.05
C GLU A 231 6.63 -15.41 24.62
N GLN A 232 5.99 -14.32 24.21
CA GLN A 232 6.21 -13.70 22.89
C GLN A 232 7.65 -13.18 22.75
N LEU A 233 8.21 -12.60 23.81
CA LEU A 233 9.61 -12.15 23.82
C LEU A 233 10.61 -13.30 23.75
N ARG A 234 10.26 -14.49 24.28
CA ARG A 234 11.08 -15.71 24.17
C ARG A 234 11.01 -16.34 22.78
N ASN A 235 9.99 -16.03 21.98
CA ASN A 235 9.85 -16.48 20.58
C ASN A 235 9.54 -15.30 19.63
N PRO A 236 10.50 -14.38 19.43
CA PRO A 236 10.28 -13.14 18.69
C PRO A 236 9.88 -13.39 17.23
N SER A 237 10.30 -14.50 16.63
CA SER A 237 9.87 -14.90 15.27
C SER A 237 8.34 -15.01 15.17
N SER A 238 7.65 -15.51 16.19
CA SER A 238 6.18 -15.66 16.15
C SER A 238 5.40 -14.35 16.19
N TYR A 239 6.04 -13.23 16.55
CA TYR A 239 5.41 -11.92 16.70
C TYR A 239 6.09 -10.82 15.87
N SER A 240 7.02 -11.18 14.99
CA SER A 240 7.74 -10.23 14.16
C SER A 240 6.88 -9.67 13.05
N ASP A 241 6.82 -8.35 12.95
CA ASP A 241 6.27 -7.69 11.78
C ASP A 241 7.31 -7.62 10.65
N CYS A 242 7.14 -8.51 9.68
CA CYS A 242 7.94 -8.56 8.46
C CYS A 242 7.18 -8.05 7.22
N ASN A 243 6.20 -7.14 7.44
CA ASN A 243 5.38 -6.55 6.39
C ASN A 243 5.59 -5.03 6.29
N HIS A 244 5.68 -4.34 7.44
CA HIS A 244 5.91 -2.89 7.50
C HIS A 244 7.39 -2.56 7.55
N TRP A 245 7.76 -1.29 7.46
CA TRP A 245 9.16 -0.86 7.40
C TRP A 245 9.48 0.11 8.52
N CYS A 246 10.73 0.07 9.00
CA CYS A 246 11.27 1.12 9.86
C CYS A 246 11.32 2.46 9.11
N LEU A 247 11.21 3.56 9.88
CA LEU A 247 11.49 4.91 9.43
C LEU A 247 12.52 5.54 10.39
N PRO A 248 13.62 6.15 9.91
CA PRO A 248 14.03 6.21 8.50
C PRO A 248 14.38 4.83 7.94
N GLY A 249 14.24 4.63 6.63
CA GLY A 249 14.45 3.32 6.02
C GLY A 249 14.03 3.19 4.55
N VAL A 250 13.64 1.98 4.16
CA VAL A 250 13.29 1.62 2.77
C VAL A 250 12.24 2.56 2.13
N PRO A 251 11.16 2.98 2.84
CA PRO A 251 10.20 3.91 2.28
C PRO A 251 10.77 5.29 1.94
N ASP A 252 11.90 5.70 2.52
CA ASP A 252 12.55 6.97 2.14
C ASP A 252 13.09 6.89 0.71
N VAL A 253 13.71 5.77 0.33
CA VAL A 253 14.15 5.50 -1.05
C VAL A 253 12.97 5.52 -2.03
N TRP A 254 11.81 4.97 -1.66
CA TRP A 254 10.61 5.03 -2.50
C TRP A 254 10.17 6.48 -2.74
N ASN A 255 10.29 7.33 -1.71
CA ASN A 255 9.95 8.75 -1.82
C ASN A 255 11.00 9.54 -2.61
N GLU A 256 12.27 9.15 -2.58
CA GLU A 256 13.31 9.72 -3.44
C GLU A 256 13.05 9.39 -4.92
N LEU A 257 12.64 8.16 -5.24
CA LEU A 257 12.22 7.77 -6.59
C LEU A 257 11.00 8.58 -7.04
N LEU A 258 10.00 8.71 -6.17
CA LEU A 258 8.82 9.54 -6.42
C LEU A 258 9.21 11.02 -6.65
N TYR A 259 10.07 11.57 -5.81
CA TYR A 259 10.59 12.93 -5.97
C TYR A 259 11.28 13.11 -7.33
N ALA A 260 12.15 12.18 -7.73
CA ALA A 260 12.80 12.20 -9.03
C ALA A 260 11.80 12.12 -10.19
N HIS A 261 10.71 11.36 -10.05
CA HIS A 261 9.66 11.34 -11.07
C HIS A 261 8.83 12.64 -11.12
N ILE A 262 8.61 13.30 -9.98
CA ILE A 262 7.84 14.54 -9.91
C ILE A 262 8.64 15.70 -10.52
N PHE A 263 9.94 15.79 -10.23
CA PHE A 263 10.77 16.97 -10.54
C PHE A 263 11.94 16.71 -11.50
N GLY A 264 12.31 15.45 -11.75
CA GLY A 264 13.50 15.08 -12.54
C GLY A 264 13.31 15.00 -14.05
N TYR A 265 12.13 15.36 -14.56
CA TYR A 265 11.88 15.49 -16.00
C TYR A 265 11.23 16.86 -16.27
N SER A 266 12.07 17.83 -16.63
CA SER A 266 11.74 19.07 -17.35
C SER A 266 12.27 18.96 -18.77
#